data_AF-A0A2E8IB93-F1
#
_entry.id   AF-A0A2E8IB93-F1
#
_cell.length_a   1.000
_cell.length_b   1.000
_cell.length_c   1.000
_cell.angle_alpha   90.00
_cell.angle_beta   90.00
_cell.angle_gamma   90.00
#
_symmetry.space_group_name_H-M   'P 1'
#
loop_
_entity.id
_entity.type
_entity.pdbx_description
1 polymer ?
#
loop_
_entity_poly.entity_id
_entity_poly.type
_entity_poly.pdbx_seq_one_letter_code
_entity_poly.pdbx_strand_id
1 'polypeptide(L)'
;MKWNDPEYNKYIDEIHENIEFHEWTLKEKFRKNKFNTESICCLQMADKIFDSLDKKRNIKYGDVDVVINKWTDGTYGIPIHDGGTSIIEINFCPWCGQNLTDKKASR
;
A
#
# COMPACT_ATOMS: atom_id res chain seq x y z
N MET A 1 -8.05 -10.30 18.60
CA MET A 1 -8.31 -11.06 17.36
C MET A 1 -8.12 -12.53 17.68
N LYS A 2 -9.16 -13.37 17.55
CA LYS A 2 -9.00 -14.82 17.73
C LYS A 2 -8.57 -15.38 16.38
N TRP A 3 -7.36 -15.93 16.31
CA TRP A 3 -6.74 -16.48 15.09
C TRP A 3 -7.46 -17.69 14.47
N ASN A 4 -8.65 -18.05 14.96
CA ASN A 4 -9.41 -19.22 14.51
C ASN A 4 -10.92 -18.99 14.55
N ASP A 5 -11.32 -17.75 14.29
CA ASP A 5 -12.72 -17.38 14.16
C ASP A 5 -13.24 -17.78 12.76
N PRO A 6 -14.27 -18.64 12.64
CA PRO A 6 -14.74 -19.14 11.34
C PRO A 6 -15.25 -18.05 10.39
N GLU A 7 -15.81 -16.97 10.93
CA GLU A 7 -16.30 -15.85 10.14
C GLU A 7 -15.12 -15.04 9.59
N TYR A 8 -14.10 -14.81 10.42
CA TYR A 8 -12.86 -14.17 9.97
C TYR A 8 -12.13 -14.99 8.89
N ASN A 9 -12.03 -16.31 9.05
CA ASN A 9 -11.37 -17.16 8.07
C ASN A 9 -12.11 -17.12 6.72
N LYS A 10 -13.44 -17.25 6.74
CA LYS A 10 -14.26 -17.12 5.53
C LYS A 10 -14.06 -15.77 4.84
N TYR A 11 -14.01 -14.68 5.60
CA TYR A 11 -13.72 -13.36 5.05
C TYR A 11 -12.34 -13.27 4.39
N ILE A 12 -11.31 -13.86 5.01
CA ILE A 12 -9.95 -13.89 4.45
C ILE A 12 -9.91 -14.73 3.17
N ASP A 13 -10.58 -15.89 3.15
CA ASP A 13 -10.68 -16.74 1.97
C ASP A 13 -11.36 -15.98 0.82
N GLU A 14 -12.49 -15.30 1.09
CA GLU A 14 -13.18 -14.49 0.09
C GLU A 14 -12.32 -13.36 -0.47
N ILE A 15 -11.49 -12.70 0.37
CA ILE A 15 -10.56 -11.67 -0.08
C ILE A 15 -9.46 -12.24 -0.99
N HIS A 16 -8.93 -13.41 -0.66
CA HIS A 16 -7.83 -13.99 -1.43
C HIS A 16 -8.30 -14.64 -2.73
N GLU A 17 -9.49 -15.24 -2.73
CA GLU A 17 -10.01 -15.99 -3.89
C GLU A 17 -10.81 -15.10 -4.85
N ASN A 18 -11.38 -14.00 -4.38
CA ASN A 18 -12.17 -13.08 -5.20
C ASN A 18 -11.50 -11.71 -5.36
N ILE A 19 -10.81 -11.54 -6.48
CA ILE A 19 -10.11 -10.30 -6.82
C ILE A 19 -11.04 -9.08 -6.86
N GLU A 20 -12.25 -9.21 -7.41
CA GLU A 20 -13.19 -8.08 -7.53
C GLU A 20 -13.65 -7.62 -6.15
N PHE A 21 -13.94 -8.57 -5.25
CA PHE A 21 -14.32 -8.27 -3.88
C PHE A 21 -13.16 -7.59 -3.14
N HIS A 22 -11.94 -8.12 -3.26
CA HIS A 22 -10.77 -7.49 -2.66
C HIS A 22 -10.55 -6.06 -3.15
N GLU A 23 -10.60 -5.82 -4.47
CA GLU A 23 -10.47 -4.48 -5.02
C GLU A 23 -11.57 -3.53 -4.52
N TRP A 24 -12.81 -4.02 -4.42
CA TRP A 24 -13.92 -3.25 -3.85
C TRP A 24 -13.63 -2.86 -2.39
N THR A 25 -13.12 -3.77 -1.56
CA THR A 25 -12.78 -3.46 -0.16
C THR A 25 -11.70 -2.38 -0.06
N LEU A 26 -10.69 -2.41 -0.94
CA LEU A 26 -9.64 -1.39 -1.00
C LEU A 26 -10.21 -0.03 -1.41
N LYS A 27 -11.03 0.02 -2.46
CA LYS A 27 -11.70 1.25 -2.89
C LYS A 27 -12.56 1.86 -1.78
N GLU A 28 -13.31 1.04 -1.04
CA GLU A 28 -14.09 1.50 0.11
C GLU A 28 -13.21 1.99 1.27
N LYS A 29 -12.09 1.32 1.55
CA LYS A 29 -11.08 1.77 2.53
C LYS A 29 -10.58 3.17 2.17
N PHE A 30 -10.18 3.41 0.92
CA PHE A 30 -9.67 4.71 0.50
C PHE A 30 -10.74 5.80 0.50
N ARG A 31 -11.95 5.48 0.05
CA ARG A 31 -13.09 6.41 0.06
C ARG A 31 -13.43 6.89 1.47
N LYS A 32 -13.58 5.96 2.43
CA LYS A 32 -13.88 6.27 3.84
C LYS A 32 -12.81 7.16 4.48
N ASN A 33 -11.54 6.95 4.10
CA ASN A 33 -10.41 7.69 4.65
C ASN A 33 -10.02 8.94 3.84
N LYS A 34 -10.75 9.27 2.75
CA LYS A 34 -10.42 10.36 1.83
C LYS A 34 -8.96 10.30 1.35
N PHE A 35 -8.47 9.10 1.04
CA PHE A 35 -7.11 8.89 0.56
C PHE A 35 -7.06 9.04 -0.96
N ASN A 36 -6.18 9.91 -1.48
CA ASN A 36 -6.03 10.12 -2.91
C ASN A 36 -5.15 9.04 -3.53
N THR A 37 -5.71 8.30 -4.49
CA THR A 37 -5.01 7.23 -5.21
C THR A 37 -4.73 7.55 -6.69
N GLU A 38 -5.12 8.73 -7.19
CA GLU A 38 -5.01 9.08 -8.62
C GLU A 38 -3.58 8.99 -9.15
N SER A 39 -2.60 9.36 -8.32
CA SER A 39 -1.18 9.31 -8.69
C SER A 39 -0.49 7.96 -8.46
N ILE A 40 -1.25 6.94 -8.03
CA ILE A 40 -0.74 5.62 -7.65
C ILE A 40 -1.19 4.58 -8.67
N CYS A 41 -0.24 3.79 -9.19
CA CYS A 41 -0.45 2.90 -10.33
C CYS A 41 -1.44 1.74 -10.12
N CYS A 42 -1.63 1.28 -8.88
CA CYS A 42 -2.54 0.18 -8.57
C CYS A 42 -3.01 0.23 -7.11
N LEU A 43 -4.10 -0.49 -6.82
CA LEU A 43 -4.72 -0.52 -5.50
C LEU A 43 -3.82 -1.16 -4.45
N GLN A 44 -3.04 -2.17 -4.82
CA GLN A 44 -2.10 -2.86 -3.93
C GLN A 44 -0.99 -1.92 -3.46
N MET A 45 -0.43 -1.13 -4.38
CA MET A 45 0.58 -0.12 -4.02
C MET A 45 -0.05 1.00 -3.18
N ALA A 46 -1.28 1.43 -3.52
CA ALA A 46 -2.00 2.42 -2.73
C ALA A 46 -2.29 1.93 -1.31
N ASP A 47 -2.60 0.64 -1.14
CA ASP A 47 -2.85 0.01 0.15
C ASP A 47 -1.59 0.03 1.02
N LYS A 48 -0.44 -0.36 0.47
CA LYS A 48 0.82 -0.37 1.22
C LYS A 48 1.37 1.02 1.52
N ILE A 49 1.12 2.00 0.64
CA ILE A 49 1.40 3.41 0.95
C ILE A 49 0.43 3.92 2.02
N PHE A 50 -0.84 3.53 1.98
CA PHE A 50 -1.79 3.94 3.03
C PHE A 50 -1.35 3.41 4.40
N ASP A 51 -0.94 2.14 4.45
CA ASP A 51 -0.48 1.48 5.68
C ASP A 51 0.85 2.03 6.19
N SER A 52 1.64 2.74 5.37
CA SER A 52 2.88 3.39 5.79
C SER A 52 2.69 4.74 6.48
N LEU A 53 1.46 5.25 6.50
CA LEU A 53 1.14 6.56 7.06
C LEU A 53 0.53 6.47 8.47
N ASP A 54 0.80 7.48 9.30
CA ASP A 54 0.14 7.71 10.57
C ASP A 54 -1.23 8.39 10.39
N LYS A 55 -1.94 8.64 11.50
CA LYS A 55 -3.24 9.33 11.51
C LYS A 55 -3.19 10.76 10.97
N LYS A 56 -2.02 11.39 10.97
CA LYS A 56 -1.75 12.75 10.46
C LYS A 56 -1.23 12.74 9.01
N ARG A 57 -1.17 11.58 8.36
CA ARG A 57 -0.62 11.38 7.00
C ARG A 57 0.89 11.59 6.89
N ASN A 58 1.64 11.37 7.98
CA ASN A 58 3.11 11.31 7.95
C ASN A 58 3.59 9.87 7.83
N ILE A 59 4.75 9.66 7.19
CA ILE A 59 5.40 8.35 7.12
C ILE A 59 5.78 7.87 8.53
N LYS A 60 5.44 6.62 8.85
CA LYS A 60 5.81 5.93 10.10
C LYS A 60 7.24 5.41 10.05
N TYR A 61 8.23 6.28 10.18
CA TYR A 61 9.64 5.85 10.24
C TYR A 61 9.91 4.90 11.40
N GLY A 62 10.68 3.84 11.16
CA GLY A 62 11.06 2.83 12.16
C GLY A 62 9.98 1.78 12.46
N ASP A 63 8.81 1.86 11.82
CA ASP A 63 7.77 0.83 11.92
C ASP A 63 8.10 -0.33 10.96
N VAL A 64 8.34 -1.52 11.53
CA VAL A 64 8.74 -2.73 10.80
C VAL A 64 7.64 -3.29 9.90
N ASP A 65 6.39 -2.89 10.10
CA ASP A 65 5.26 -3.27 9.25
C ASP A 65 5.19 -2.42 7.97
N VAL A 66 6.00 -1.36 7.85
CA VAL A 66 6.05 -0.53 6.66
C VAL A 66 6.82 -1.23 5.54
N VAL A 67 6.14 -1.41 4.41
CA VAL A 67 6.69 -2.09 3.22
C VAL A 67 7.18 -1.11 2.15
N ILE A 68 6.50 0.03 1.97
CA ILE A 68 6.84 1.02 0.94
C ILE A 68 6.43 2.42 1.39
N ASN A 69 7.27 3.39 1.06
CA ASN A 69 7.02 4.80 1.27
C ASN A 69 6.89 5.51 -0.08
N LYS A 70 6.09 6.59 -0.08
CA LYS A 70 5.98 7.55 -1.18
C LYS A 70 6.33 8.93 -0.64
N TRP A 71 7.25 9.62 -1.28
CA TRP A 71 7.62 10.99 -0.92
C TRP A 71 6.90 12.03 -1.79
N THR A 72 6.98 13.29 -1.35
CA THR A 72 6.33 14.43 -2.01
C THR A 72 6.96 14.79 -3.36
N ASP A 73 8.22 14.43 -3.58
CA ASP A 73 8.91 14.56 -4.87
C ASP A 73 8.46 13.52 -5.91
N GLY A 74 7.65 12.55 -5.50
CA GLY A 74 7.12 11.49 -6.34
C GLY A 74 7.96 10.22 -6.37
N THR A 75 9.04 10.15 -5.58
CA THR A 75 9.84 8.93 -5.43
C THR A 75 9.13 7.90 -4.55
N TYR A 76 9.50 6.64 -4.76
CA TYR A 76 9.02 5.48 -4.01
C TYR A 76 10.20 4.68 -3.52
N GLY A 77 10.06 4.05 -2.37
CA GLY A 77 11.17 3.31 -1.80
C GLY A 77 10.76 2.34 -0.71
N ILE A 78 11.53 1.27 -0.62
CA ILE A 78 11.35 0.18 0.34
C ILE A 78 12.32 0.46 1.50
N PRO A 79 11.82 0.70 2.73
CA PRO A 79 12.70 0.84 3.89
C PRO A 79 13.40 -0.49 4.18
N ILE A 80 14.67 -0.41 4.59
CA ILE A 80 15.43 -1.56 5.08
C ILE A 80 15.32 -1.57 6.61
N HIS A 81 14.83 -2.68 7.17
CA HIS A 81 14.65 -2.84 8.61
C HIS A 81 15.93 -3.37 9.28
N ASP A 82 17.05 -2.67 9.08
CA ASP A 82 18.38 -2.99 9.63
C ASP A 82 18.71 -2.23 10.94
N GLY A 83 17.73 -1.51 11.49
CA GLY A 83 17.91 -0.62 12.64
C GLY A 83 18.39 0.79 12.27
N GLY A 84 18.61 1.07 10.97
CA GLY A 84 18.92 2.39 10.43
C GLY A 84 17.75 3.07 9.72
N THR A 85 18.07 4.07 8.89
CA THR A 85 17.11 4.79 8.03
C THR A 85 17.34 4.50 6.55
N SER A 86 17.98 3.37 6.25
CA SER A 86 18.34 2.95 4.91
C SER A 86 17.09 2.67 4.07
N ILE A 87 17.09 3.11 2.81
CA ILE A 87 15.96 2.98 1.89
C ILE A 87 16.50 2.55 0.52
N ILE A 88 15.80 1.64 -0.15
CA ILE A 88 16.02 1.31 -1.56
C ILE A 88 14.98 2.05 -2.39
N GLU A 89 15.40 3.04 -3.17
CA GLU A 89 14.53 3.68 -4.15
C GLU A 89 14.15 2.68 -5.25
N ILE A 90 12.89 2.70 -5.69
CA ILE A 90 12.38 1.81 -6.74
C ILE A 90 11.78 2.61 -7.90
N ASN A 91 12.00 2.10 -9.11
CA ASN A 91 11.49 2.69 -10.34
C ASN A 91 10.31 1.91 -10.94
N PHE A 92 9.99 0.72 -10.40
CA PHE A 92 8.91 -0.13 -10.89
C PHE A 92 8.04 -0.60 -9.73
N CYS A 93 6.72 -0.62 -9.92
CA CYS A 93 5.79 -1.14 -8.94
C CYS A 93 6.00 -2.65 -8.72
N PRO A 94 6.23 -3.12 -7.49
CA PRO A 94 6.43 -4.55 -7.21
C PRO A 94 5.19 -5.41 -7.49
N TRP A 95 4.00 -4.81 -7.59
CA TRP A 95 2.74 -5.53 -7.75
C TRP A 95 2.23 -5.57 -9.19
N CYS A 96 2.25 -4.44 -9.90
CA CYS A 96 1.74 -4.37 -11.28
C CYS A 96 2.83 -4.16 -12.35
N GLY A 97 4.09 -3.97 -11.95
CA GLY A 97 5.21 -3.79 -12.88
C GLY A 97 5.25 -2.45 -13.60
N GLN A 98 4.37 -1.50 -13.28
CA GLN A 98 4.35 -0.19 -13.92
C GLN A 98 5.62 0.61 -13.60
N ASN A 99 6.17 1.27 -14.62
CA ASN A 99 7.24 2.25 -14.46
C ASN A 99 6.73 3.48 -13.69
N LEU A 100 7.33 3.73 -12.52
CA LEU A 100 6.96 4.81 -11.60
C LEU A 100 7.60 6.15 -11.97
N THR A 101 8.65 6.14 -12.79
CA THR A 101 9.28 7.38 -13.28
C THR A 101 8.49 8.00 -14.43
N ASP A 102 7.62 7.23 -15.08
CA ASP A 102 6.79 7.68 -16.19
C ASP A 102 5.56 8.44 -15.70
N LYS A 103 5.69 9.77 -15.61
CA LYS A 103 4.61 10.70 -15.22
C LYS A 103 3.35 10.65 -16.12
N LYS A 104 3.40 9.91 -17.24
CA LYS A 104 2.26 9.72 -18.16
C LYS A 104 1.42 8.49 -17.82
N ALA A 105 1.94 7.54 -17.05
CA ALA A 105 1.25 6.29 -16.71
C ALA A 105 0.34 6.42 -15.48
N SER A 106 0.36 7.58 -14.80
CA SER A 106 -0.54 7.93 -13.69
C SER A 106 -1.82 8.64 -14.16
N ARG A 107 -2.35 8.27 -15.34
CA ARG A 107 -3.58 8.82 -15.92
C ARG A 107 -4.52 7.71 -16.34
#